data_AF-A0A1G6RUA1-F1
#
_entry.id   AF-A0A1G6RUA1-F1
#
_cell.length_a   1.000
_cell.length_b   1.000
_cell.length_c   1.000
_cell.angle_alpha   90.00
_cell.angle_beta   90.00
_cell.angle_gamma   90.00
#
_symmetry.space_group_name_H-M   'P 1'
#
loop_
_entity.id
_entity.type
_entity.pdbx_description
1 polymer ?
#
loop_
_entity_poly.entity_id
_entity_poly.type
_entity_poly.pdbx_seq_one_letter_code
_entity_poly.pdbx_strand_id
1 'polypeptide(L)'
;MKPWRLFLAFMLVSMGAFSVYINMMTTPQEIWYTYSLGAAIIIALQILLPKQLTFVTWVSAIIVGAVLVRENFLDSPSYPWYLYTIGGLVLWAVAVTFRKHLANLGIACLVSLTVCLYYFSLHSYFGHENPWYGFIIFTMSWWPLSIIGHRTSSLFFSVIGFGSLSVFFLFVNIAYSPSVIWAIYPIFGAAWWPLTAYFYSHRRHLSR
;
A
#
# COMPACT_ATOMS: atom_id res chain seq x y z
N MET A 1 4.05 29.40 -6.13
CA MET A 1 3.96 27.92 -6.22
C MET A 1 5.25 27.41 -6.87
N LYS A 2 5.85 26.28 -6.43
CA LYS A 2 7.10 25.80 -7.04
C LYS A 2 6.84 25.34 -8.49
N PRO A 3 7.67 25.71 -9.49
CA PRO A 3 7.38 25.47 -10.91
C PRO A 3 7.25 23.99 -11.26
N TRP A 4 8.03 23.12 -10.62
CA TRP A 4 7.94 21.67 -10.83
C TRP A 4 6.56 21.07 -10.48
N ARG A 5 5.83 21.67 -9.52
CA ARG A 5 4.49 21.18 -9.15
C ARG A 5 3.47 21.45 -10.22
N LEU A 6 3.56 22.62 -10.86
CA LEU A 6 2.72 22.98 -11.98
C LEU A 6 3.02 22.06 -13.17
N PHE A 7 4.30 21.82 -13.44
CA PHE A 7 4.72 20.92 -14.51
C PHE A 7 4.20 19.49 -14.31
N LEU A 8 4.38 18.90 -13.11
CA LEU A 8 3.86 17.56 -12.82
C LEU A 8 2.33 17.49 -12.90
N ALA A 9 1.63 18.49 -12.36
CA ALA A 9 0.17 18.54 -12.45
C ALA A 9 -0.30 18.62 -13.92
N PHE A 10 0.39 19.43 -14.74
CA PHE A 10 0.13 19.51 -16.18
C PHE A 10 0.36 18.16 -16.88
N MET A 11 1.46 17.46 -16.57
CA MET A 11 1.73 16.13 -17.12
C MET A 11 0.64 15.12 -16.74
N LEU A 12 0.20 15.12 -15.47
CA LEU A 12 -0.86 14.23 -15.00
C LEU A 12 -2.19 14.50 -15.72
N VAL A 13 -2.60 15.76 -15.81
CA VAL A 13 -3.85 16.14 -16.50
C VAL A 13 -3.77 15.81 -18.00
N SER A 14 -2.61 16.04 -18.63
CA SER A 14 -2.39 15.68 -20.05
C SER A 14 -2.49 14.17 -20.26
N MET A 15 -1.96 13.37 -19.33
CA MET A 15 -2.08 11.91 -19.38
C MET A 15 -3.53 11.45 -19.20
N GLY A 16 -4.30 12.08 -18.31
CA GLY A 16 -5.73 11.85 -18.16
C GLY A 16 -6.52 12.23 -19.43
N ALA A 17 -6.20 13.36 -20.06
CA ALA A 17 -6.80 13.78 -21.33
C ALA A 17 -6.47 12.81 -22.47
N PHE A 18 -5.24 12.29 -22.51
CA PHE A 18 -4.86 11.25 -23.45
C PHE A 18 -5.67 9.96 -23.22
N SER A 19 -5.93 9.55 -21.97
CA SER A 19 -6.83 8.41 -21.69
C SER A 19 -8.25 8.63 -22.19
N VAL A 20 -8.78 9.86 -22.09
CA VAL A 20 -10.09 10.22 -22.66
C VAL A 20 -10.07 10.03 -24.18
N TYR A 21 -9.04 10.56 -24.85
CA TYR A 21 -8.88 10.42 -26.29
C TYR A 21 -8.83 8.94 -26.71
N ILE A 22 -8.03 8.11 -26.03
CA ILE A 22 -7.94 6.68 -26.32
C ILE A 22 -9.29 6.00 -26.14
N ASN A 23 -9.98 6.23 -25.02
CA ASN A 23 -11.28 5.63 -24.77
C ASN A 23 -12.31 5.96 -25.87
N MET A 24 -12.39 7.23 -26.28
CA MET A 24 -13.28 7.67 -27.36
C MET A 24 -12.94 7.02 -28.71
N MET A 25 -11.68 6.71 -28.97
CA MET A 25 -11.23 6.09 -30.21
C MET A 25 -11.38 4.56 -30.21
N THR A 26 -11.25 3.90 -29.06
CA THR A 26 -11.24 2.43 -28.99
C THR A 26 -12.58 1.85 -28.56
N THR A 27 -13.21 2.42 -27.55
CA THR A 27 -14.37 1.84 -26.86
C THR A 27 -15.30 2.95 -26.35
N PRO A 28 -15.91 3.76 -27.23
CA PRO A 28 -16.69 4.94 -26.84
C PRO A 28 -17.98 4.60 -26.05
N GLN A 29 -18.42 3.34 -26.11
CA GLN A 29 -19.59 2.87 -25.37
C GLN A 29 -19.31 2.68 -23.87
N GLU A 30 -18.03 2.51 -23.49
CA GLU A 30 -17.61 2.30 -22.11
C GLU A 30 -16.89 3.55 -21.61
N ILE A 31 -17.29 4.12 -20.48
CA ILE A 31 -16.75 5.40 -19.99
C ILE A 31 -15.56 5.16 -19.01
N TRP A 32 -14.67 4.22 -19.33
CA TRP A 32 -13.58 3.82 -18.41
C TRP A 32 -12.54 4.92 -18.19
N TYR A 33 -12.47 5.94 -19.06
CA TYR A 33 -11.56 7.08 -18.87
C TYR A 33 -11.85 7.87 -17.59
N THR A 34 -13.07 7.78 -17.03
CA THR A 34 -13.46 8.49 -15.82
C THR A 34 -12.56 8.12 -14.63
N TYR A 35 -12.14 6.86 -14.55
CA TYR A 35 -11.25 6.39 -13.49
C TYR A 35 -9.84 6.98 -13.62
N SER A 36 -9.24 6.91 -14.81
CA SER A 36 -7.88 7.40 -15.06
C SER A 36 -7.78 8.92 -15.03
N LEU A 37 -8.76 9.62 -15.62
CA LEU A 37 -8.86 11.08 -15.54
C LEU A 37 -9.13 11.54 -14.10
N GLY A 38 -10.06 10.89 -13.40
CA GLY A 38 -10.39 11.21 -12.01
C GLY A 38 -9.18 11.06 -11.09
N ALA A 39 -8.44 9.95 -11.21
CA ALA A 39 -7.20 9.73 -10.47
C ALA A 39 -6.15 10.80 -10.80
N ALA A 40 -5.95 11.12 -12.08
CA ALA A 40 -5.00 12.16 -12.51
C ALA A 40 -5.34 13.53 -11.92
N ILE A 41 -6.62 13.92 -11.92
CA ILE A 41 -7.09 15.19 -11.33
C ILE A 41 -6.89 15.19 -9.82
N ILE A 42 -7.26 14.12 -9.12
CA ILE A 42 -7.07 13.98 -7.67
C ILE A 42 -5.60 14.16 -7.29
N ILE A 43 -4.69 13.48 -7.98
CA ILE A 43 -3.24 13.57 -7.72
C ILE A 43 -2.73 14.97 -8.05
N ALA A 44 -3.16 15.56 -9.17
CA ALA A 44 -2.79 16.92 -9.55
C ALA A 44 -3.24 17.93 -8.47
N LEU A 45 -4.46 17.82 -7.95
CA LEU A 45 -4.97 18.68 -6.88
C LEU A 45 -4.13 18.56 -5.59
N GLN A 46 -3.74 17.36 -5.21
CA GLN A 46 -2.88 17.14 -4.03
C GLN A 46 -1.50 17.80 -4.17
N ILE A 47 -0.94 17.76 -5.39
CA ILE A 47 0.34 18.40 -5.71
C ILE A 47 0.22 19.93 -5.70
N LEU A 48 -0.85 20.47 -6.29
CA LEU A 48 -1.09 21.90 -6.43
C LEU A 48 -1.51 22.58 -5.11
N LEU A 49 -2.21 21.86 -4.23
CA LEU A 49 -2.80 22.37 -2.99
C LEU A 49 -2.15 21.79 -1.72
N PRO A 50 -0.82 21.92 -1.53
CA PRO A 50 -0.09 21.31 -0.40
C PRO A 50 -0.55 21.80 0.97
N LYS A 51 -1.07 23.04 1.05
CA LYS A 51 -1.56 23.65 2.30
C LYS A 51 -2.90 23.07 2.71
N GLN A 52 -3.69 22.60 1.75
CA GLN A 52 -5.00 22.00 1.93
C GLN A 52 -4.97 20.48 1.71
N LEU A 53 -3.78 19.86 1.70
CA LEU A 53 -3.58 18.46 1.34
C LEU A 53 -4.53 17.53 2.10
N THR A 54 -4.67 17.73 3.42
CA THR A 54 -5.58 16.94 4.25
C THR A 54 -7.03 17.03 3.76
N PHE A 55 -7.53 18.23 3.49
CA PHE A 55 -8.88 18.44 2.96
C PHE A 55 -9.05 17.76 1.61
N VAL A 56 -8.12 17.98 0.68
CA VAL A 56 -8.14 17.36 -0.65
C VAL A 56 -8.14 15.84 -0.56
N THR A 57 -7.33 15.24 0.33
CA THR A 57 -7.29 13.79 0.53
C THR A 57 -8.60 13.25 1.07
N TRP A 58 -9.24 13.90 2.05
CA TRP A 58 -10.54 13.46 2.56
C TRP A 58 -11.63 13.51 1.48
N VAL A 59 -11.72 14.63 0.75
CA VAL A 59 -12.65 14.76 -0.37
C VAL A 59 -12.38 13.69 -1.43
N SER A 60 -11.12 13.43 -1.74
CA SER A 60 -10.73 12.39 -2.70
C SER A 60 -11.14 11.00 -2.21
N ALA A 61 -10.91 10.67 -0.95
CA ALA A 61 -11.29 9.39 -0.36
C ALA A 61 -12.80 9.18 -0.39
N ILE A 62 -13.59 10.22 -0.13
CA ILE A 62 -15.06 10.18 -0.20
C ILE A 62 -15.53 9.97 -1.64
N ILE A 63 -14.99 10.74 -2.59
CA ILE A 63 -15.36 10.62 -4.01
C ILE A 63 -15.02 9.22 -4.54
N VAL A 64 -13.79 8.76 -4.32
CA VAL A 64 -13.35 7.42 -4.74
C VAL A 64 -14.18 6.34 -4.05
N GLY A 65 -14.43 6.47 -2.75
CA GLY A 65 -15.28 5.55 -2.00
C GLY A 65 -16.70 5.48 -2.56
N ALA A 66 -17.32 6.62 -2.87
CA ALA A 66 -18.67 6.67 -3.45
C ALA A 66 -18.72 6.00 -4.84
N VAL A 67 -17.69 6.20 -5.66
CA VAL A 67 -17.57 5.52 -6.96
C VAL A 67 -17.46 4.00 -6.76
N LEU A 68 -16.56 3.52 -5.89
CA LEU A 68 -16.39 2.08 -5.66
C LEU A 68 -17.64 1.42 -5.08
N VAL A 69 -18.36 2.11 -4.19
CA VAL A 69 -19.65 1.65 -3.67
C VAL A 69 -20.67 1.55 -4.81
N ARG A 70 -20.77 2.57 -5.66
CA ARG A 70 -21.66 2.56 -6.83
C ARG A 70 -21.35 1.39 -7.75
N GLU A 71 -20.09 1.20 -8.14
CA GLU A 71 -19.69 0.10 -9.03
C GLU A 71 -20.00 -1.27 -8.42
N ASN A 72 -19.76 -1.44 -7.10
CA ASN A 72 -20.12 -2.67 -6.43
C ASN A 72 -21.62 -3.00 -6.54
N PHE A 73 -22.49 -2.01 -6.33
CA PHE A 73 -23.94 -2.24 -6.42
C PHE A 73 -24.42 -2.50 -7.85
N LEU A 74 -23.73 -1.98 -8.87
CA LEU A 74 -24.09 -2.21 -10.27
C LEU A 74 -23.62 -3.58 -10.76
N ASP A 75 -22.37 -3.94 -10.47
CA ASP A 75 -21.74 -5.13 -11.05
C ASP A 75 -21.93 -6.39 -10.19
N SER A 76 -21.94 -6.25 -8.87
CA SER A 76 -21.91 -7.39 -7.94
C SER A 76 -22.61 -7.08 -6.61
N PRO A 77 -23.92 -6.79 -6.63
CA PRO A 77 -24.66 -6.36 -5.44
C PRO A 77 -24.73 -7.42 -4.34
N SER A 78 -24.55 -8.70 -4.69
CA SER A 78 -24.54 -9.83 -3.74
C SER A 78 -23.25 -9.93 -2.93
N TYR A 79 -22.15 -9.36 -3.41
CA TYR A 79 -20.84 -9.46 -2.77
C TYR A 79 -20.27 -8.05 -2.54
N PRO A 80 -20.35 -7.51 -1.32
CA PRO A 80 -20.01 -6.11 -1.01
C PRO A 80 -18.49 -5.87 -0.95
N TRP A 81 -17.79 -6.06 -2.08
CA TRP A 81 -16.34 -5.95 -2.17
C TRP A 81 -15.82 -4.55 -1.85
N TYR A 82 -16.66 -3.52 -1.94
CA TYR A 82 -16.28 -2.14 -1.59
C TYR A 82 -15.76 -2.04 -0.14
N LEU A 83 -16.21 -2.91 0.77
CA LEU A 83 -15.75 -2.93 2.17
C LEU A 83 -14.23 -3.13 2.26
N TYR A 84 -13.64 -3.99 1.41
CA TYR A 84 -12.19 -4.19 1.37
C TYR A 84 -11.43 -2.91 0.99
N THR A 85 -12.05 -2.04 0.19
CA THR A 85 -11.42 -0.81 -0.30
C THR A 85 -11.60 0.37 0.64
N ILE A 86 -12.74 0.46 1.35
CA ILE A 86 -13.02 1.56 2.28
C ILE A 86 -11.98 1.62 3.39
N GLY A 87 -11.58 0.46 3.96
CA GLY A 87 -10.54 0.42 4.98
C GLY A 87 -9.24 1.11 4.54
N GLY A 88 -8.79 0.82 3.31
CA GLY A 88 -7.60 1.45 2.72
C GLY A 88 -7.77 2.96 2.46
N LEU A 89 -8.94 3.38 1.97
CA LEU A 89 -9.24 4.80 1.72
C LEU A 89 -9.28 5.62 3.01
N VAL A 90 -9.90 5.09 4.06
CA VAL A 90 -9.93 5.71 5.39
C VAL A 90 -8.52 5.77 5.97
N LEU A 91 -7.76 4.66 5.88
CA LEU A 91 -6.38 4.62 6.34
C LEU A 91 -5.52 5.68 5.63
N TRP A 92 -5.68 5.85 4.32
CA TRP A 92 -4.98 6.87 3.55
C TRP A 92 -5.29 8.29 4.04
N ALA A 93 -6.57 8.64 4.22
CA ALA A 93 -6.97 9.96 4.69
C ALA A 93 -6.50 10.24 6.13
N VAL A 94 -6.61 9.24 7.01
CA VAL A 94 -6.12 9.31 8.39
C VAL A 94 -4.59 9.47 8.41
N ALA A 95 -3.86 8.70 7.60
CA ALA A 95 -2.40 8.78 7.54
C ALA A 95 -1.91 10.17 7.10
N VAL A 96 -2.56 10.79 6.10
CA VAL A 96 -2.21 12.16 5.66
C VAL A 96 -2.54 13.20 6.74
N THR A 97 -3.62 12.99 7.50
CA THR A 97 -4.03 13.85 8.62
C THR A 97 -3.00 13.80 9.76
N PHE A 98 -2.60 12.61 10.17
CA PHE A 98 -1.65 12.39 11.27
C PHE A 98 -0.21 12.22 10.79
N ARG A 99 0.15 12.73 9.60
CA ARG A 99 1.47 12.50 8.97
C ARG A 99 2.68 12.82 9.86
N LYS A 100 2.54 13.78 10.77
CA LYS A 100 3.60 14.18 11.72
C LYS A 100 3.87 13.12 12.80
N HIS A 101 2.91 12.24 13.05
CA HIS A 101 2.96 11.23 14.10
C HIS A 101 3.18 9.80 13.59
N LEU A 102 3.25 9.59 12.26
CA LEU A 102 3.42 8.26 11.64
C LEU A 102 4.74 7.56 12.02
N ALA A 103 5.74 8.32 12.49
CA ALA A 103 7.02 7.77 12.97
C ALA A 103 6.99 7.38 14.46
N ASN A 104 5.86 7.55 15.15
CA ASN A 104 5.69 7.09 16.52
C ASN A 104 5.39 5.58 16.52
N LEU A 105 6.23 4.81 17.23
CA LEU A 105 6.10 3.35 17.31
C LEU A 105 4.74 2.91 17.88
N GLY A 106 4.21 3.59 18.89
CA GLY A 106 2.92 3.24 19.48
C GLY A 106 1.77 3.42 18.50
N ILE A 107 1.80 4.50 17.69
CA ILE A 107 0.81 4.75 16.64
C ILE A 107 0.96 3.73 15.51
N ALA A 108 2.19 3.42 15.09
CA ALA A 108 2.42 2.42 14.06
C ALA A 108 1.89 1.04 14.48
N CYS A 109 2.16 0.62 15.72
CA CYS A 109 1.62 -0.64 16.26
C CYS A 109 0.09 -0.62 16.34
N LEU A 110 -0.50 0.46 16.86
CA LEU A 110 -1.95 0.60 16.99
C LEU A 110 -2.64 0.52 15.62
N VAL A 111 -2.19 1.34 14.67
CA VAL A 111 -2.77 1.38 13.32
C VAL A 111 -2.59 0.04 12.61
N SER A 112 -1.40 -0.56 12.68
CA SER A 112 -1.14 -1.87 12.09
C SER A 112 -2.08 -2.93 12.68
N LEU A 113 -2.22 -2.97 14.01
CA LEU A 113 -3.11 -3.91 14.68
C LEU A 113 -4.57 -3.69 14.27
N THR A 114 -5.05 -2.45 14.25
CA THR A 114 -6.42 -2.13 13.81
C THR A 114 -6.68 -2.58 12.38
N VAL A 115 -5.74 -2.33 11.45
CA VAL A 115 -5.86 -2.73 10.05
C VAL A 115 -5.85 -4.26 9.92
N CYS A 116 -4.93 -4.94 10.62
CA CYS A 116 -4.88 -6.40 10.64
C CYS A 116 -6.19 -7.02 11.15
N LEU A 117 -6.71 -6.51 12.27
CA LEU A 117 -7.98 -6.97 12.84
C LEU A 117 -9.15 -6.72 11.89
N TYR A 118 -9.21 -5.54 11.28
CA TYR A 118 -10.25 -5.19 10.31
C TYR A 118 -10.30 -6.17 9.14
N TYR A 119 -9.16 -6.41 8.47
CA TYR A 119 -9.12 -7.30 7.32
C TYR A 119 -9.25 -8.79 7.70
N PHE A 120 -8.80 -9.18 8.89
CA PHE A 120 -9.09 -10.50 9.45
C PHE A 120 -10.59 -10.70 9.69
N SER A 121 -11.28 -9.72 10.29
CA SER A 121 -12.73 -9.77 10.50
C SER A 121 -13.50 -9.85 9.18
N LEU A 122 -13.09 -9.10 8.15
CA LEU A 122 -13.68 -9.23 6.82
C LEU A 122 -13.46 -10.62 6.22
N HIS A 123 -12.25 -11.17 6.35
CA HIS A 123 -11.96 -12.53 5.90
C HIS A 123 -12.88 -13.57 6.56
N SER A 124 -13.01 -13.52 7.90
CA SER A 124 -13.88 -14.44 8.65
C SER A 124 -15.36 -14.26 8.31
N TYR A 125 -15.82 -13.02 8.12
CA TYR A 125 -17.22 -12.74 7.81
C TYR A 125 -17.62 -13.26 6.43
N PHE A 126 -16.78 -13.06 5.42
CA PHE A 126 -17.05 -13.49 4.04
C PHE A 126 -16.62 -14.94 3.74
N GLY A 127 -16.08 -15.67 4.72
CA GLY A 127 -15.78 -17.10 4.60
C GLY A 127 -14.82 -17.45 3.47
N HIS A 128 -13.78 -16.64 3.25
CA HIS A 128 -12.81 -16.94 2.18
C HIS A 128 -12.03 -18.21 2.50
N GLU A 129 -11.87 -19.10 1.52
CA GLU A 129 -11.11 -20.34 1.68
C GLU A 129 -9.62 -20.07 1.89
N ASN A 130 -9.07 -19.07 1.18
CA ASN A 130 -7.66 -18.74 1.22
C ASN A 130 -7.35 -17.62 2.23
N PRO A 131 -6.27 -17.75 3.03
CA PRO A 131 -5.94 -16.79 4.10
C PRO A 131 -5.26 -15.52 3.56
N TRP A 132 -5.93 -14.77 2.68
CA TRP A 132 -5.37 -13.58 2.04
C TRP A 132 -5.05 -12.44 3.03
N TYR A 133 -5.66 -12.44 4.22
CA TYR A 133 -5.33 -11.47 5.28
C TYR A 133 -3.85 -11.55 5.72
N GLY A 134 -3.18 -12.70 5.49
CA GLY A 134 -1.74 -12.85 5.77
C GLY A 134 -0.87 -11.86 5.00
N PHE A 135 -1.26 -11.47 3.79
CA PHE A 135 -0.57 -10.41 3.03
C PHE A 135 -0.66 -9.06 3.73
N ILE A 136 -1.83 -8.72 4.26
CA ILE A 136 -2.05 -7.46 4.99
C ILE A 136 -1.25 -7.47 6.30
N ILE A 137 -1.28 -8.57 7.05
CA ILE A 137 -0.50 -8.70 8.29
C ILE A 137 0.98 -8.50 8.00
N PHE A 138 1.49 -9.16 6.95
CA PHE A 138 2.88 -9.00 6.54
C PHE A 138 3.19 -7.53 6.22
N THR A 139 2.45 -6.90 5.31
CA THR A 139 2.70 -5.50 4.92
C THR A 139 2.58 -4.52 6.09
N MET A 140 1.58 -4.69 6.96
CA MET A 140 1.40 -3.81 8.12
C MET A 140 2.49 -4.03 9.18
N SER A 141 3.02 -5.24 9.34
CA SER A 141 4.12 -5.52 10.29
C SER A 141 5.42 -4.77 9.95
N TRP A 142 5.63 -4.43 8.67
CA TRP A 142 6.79 -3.67 8.22
C TRP A 142 6.85 -2.24 8.75
N TRP A 143 5.70 -1.65 9.03
CA TRP A 143 5.66 -0.27 9.52
C TRP A 143 6.32 -0.14 10.91
N PRO A 144 5.87 -0.81 11.98
CA PRO A 144 6.55 -0.76 13.27
C PRO A 144 7.98 -1.33 13.18
N LEU A 145 8.20 -2.38 12.37
CA LEU A 145 9.53 -2.96 12.18
C LEU A 145 10.54 -1.94 11.61
N SER A 146 10.13 -1.12 10.64
CA SER A 146 10.98 -0.08 10.06
C SER A 146 11.37 1.01 11.07
N ILE A 147 10.45 1.37 11.98
CA ILE A 147 10.70 2.35 13.05
C ILE A 147 11.67 1.78 14.08
N ILE A 148 11.50 0.51 14.47
CA ILE A 148 12.44 -0.19 15.35
C ILE A 148 13.81 -0.27 14.67
N GLY A 149 13.85 -0.68 13.41
CA GLY A 149 15.08 -0.83 12.63
C GLY A 149 15.89 0.47 12.51
N HIS A 150 15.22 1.61 12.34
CA HIS A 150 15.86 2.93 12.35
C HIS A 150 16.52 3.27 13.70
N ARG A 151 15.99 2.76 14.82
CA ARG A 151 16.50 3.03 16.18
C ARG A 151 17.58 2.03 16.61
N THR A 152 17.74 0.93 15.89
CA THR A 152 18.68 -0.15 16.21
C THR A 152 19.76 -0.26 15.13
N SER A 153 20.58 -1.31 15.14
CA SER A 153 21.60 -1.54 14.12
C SER A 153 20.97 -2.00 12.79
N SER A 154 21.61 -1.62 11.69
CA SER A 154 21.25 -2.11 10.35
C SER A 154 21.28 -3.63 10.26
N LEU A 155 22.18 -4.27 11.01
CA LEU A 155 22.26 -5.73 11.10
C LEU A 155 21.01 -6.31 11.76
N PHE A 156 20.60 -5.79 12.92
CA PHE A 156 19.39 -6.25 13.60
C PHE A 156 18.15 -6.13 12.69
N PHE A 157 17.96 -4.97 12.05
CA PHE A 157 16.85 -4.76 11.12
C PHE A 157 16.88 -5.75 9.96
N SER A 158 18.05 -5.99 9.36
CA SER A 158 18.18 -6.93 8.24
C SER A 158 17.92 -8.38 8.64
N VAL A 159 18.30 -8.81 9.85
CA VAL A 159 18.04 -10.16 10.36
C VAL A 159 16.55 -10.37 10.60
N ILE A 160 15.89 -9.42 11.27
CA ILE A 160 14.44 -9.52 11.53
C ILE A 160 13.65 -9.39 10.22
N GLY A 161 14.06 -8.51 9.31
CA GLY A 161 13.46 -8.36 7.99
C GLY A 161 13.59 -9.63 7.14
N PHE A 162 14.76 -10.27 7.15
CA PHE A 162 14.96 -11.58 6.54
C PHE A 162 14.05 -12.66 7.15
N GLY A 163 13.94 -12.71 8.49
CA GLY A 163 13.04 -13.64 9.18
C GLY A 163 11.58 -13.41 8.79
N SER A 164 11.12 -12.15 8.77
CA SER A 164 9.77 -11.77 8.35
C SER A 164 9.46 -12.18 6.90
N LEU A 165 10.38 -11.90 5.96
CA LEU A 165 10.27 -12.33 4.57
C LEU A 165 10.20 -13.86 4.46
N SER A 166 11.03 -14.57 5.21
CA SER A 166 11.10 -16.03 5.16
C SER A 166 9.81 -16.68 5.65
N VAL A 167 9.30 -16.22 6.81
CA VAL A 167 8.01 -16.67 7.34
C VAL A 167 6.89 -16.37 6.34
N PHE A 168 6.89 -15.19 5.74
CA PHE A 168 5.88 -14.81 4.75
C PHE A 168 5.93 -15.69 3.49
N PHE A 169 7.09 -15.92 2.88
CA PHE A 169 7.18 -16.76 1.68
C PHE A 169 6.84 -18.23 1.97
N LEU A 170 7.22 -18.75 3.14
CA LEU A 170 6.78 -20.07 3.59
C LEU A 170 5.26 -20.13 3.75
N PHE A 171 4.67 -19.12 4.38
CA PHE A 171 3.22 -19.01 4.52
C PHE A 171 2.51 -19.01 3.16
N VAL A 172 2.95 -18.19 2.21
CA VAL A 172 2.33 -18.13 0.87
C VAL A 172 2.49 -19.46 0.14
N ASN A 173 3.66 -20.10 0.23
CA ASN A 173 3.89 -21.38 -0.43
C ASN A 173 2.98 -22.48 0.11
N ILE A 174 2.87 -22.61 1.44
CA ILE A 174 1.99 -23.60 2.08
C ILE A 174 0.52 -23.32 1.77
N ALA A 175 0.09 -22.06 1.83
CA ALA A 175 -1.31 -21.69 1.66
C ALA A 175 -1.79 -21.75 0.20
N TYR A 176 -0.94 -21.46 -0.78
CA TYR A 176 -1.37 -21.28 -2.18
C TYR A 176 -0.76 -22.28 -3.16
N SER A 177 0.37 -22.93 -2.84
CA SER A 177 1.04 -23.85 -3.77
C SER A 177 1.82 -24.95 -3.03
N PRO A 178 1.14 -25.77 -2.19
CA PRO A 178 1.82 -26.76 -1.35
C PRO A 178 2.51 -27.88 -2.13
N SER A 179 2.16 -28.07 -3.41
CA SER A 179 2.75 -29.08 -4.29
C SER A 179 4.15 -28.75 -4.79
N VAL A 180 4.59 -27.48 -4.70
CA VAL A 180 5.89 -27.03 -5.23
C VAL A 180 6.56 -26.09 -4.23
N ILE A 181 7.75 -26.46 -3.75
CA ILE A 181 8.51 -25.69 -2.76
C ILE A 181 9.27 -24.52 -3.43
N TRP A 182 8.55 -23.52 -3.92
CA TRP A 182 9.15 -22.34 -4.56
C TRP A 182 9.62 -21.28 -3.56
N ALA A 183 9.21 -21.33 -2.29
CA ALA A 183 9.60 -20.34 -1.26
C ALA A 183 11.13 -20.24 -1.06
N ILE A 184 11.87 -21.31 -1.35
CA ILE A 184 13.32 -21.34 -1.17
C ILE A 184 14.05 -20.30 -2.04
N TYR A 185 13.55 -20.02 -3.24
CA TYR A 185 14.18 -19.08 -4.17
C TYR A 185 14.17 -17.64 -3.64
N PRO A 186 13.03 -17.03 -3.28
CA PRO A 186 13.03 -15.69 -2.71
C PRO A 186 13.64 -15.62 -1.30
N ILE A 187 13.58 -16.69 -0.49
CA ILE A 187 14.27 -16.74 0.80
C ILE A 187 15.78 -16.66 0.61
N PHE A 188 16.33 -17.42 -0.33
CA PHE A 188 17.75 -17.34 -0.68
C PHE A 188 18.12 -15.92 -1.14
N GLY A 189 17.27 -15.28 -1.95
CA GLY A 189 17.45 -13.87 -2.32
C GLY A 189 17.46 -12.93 -1.11
N ALA A 190 16.52 -13.11 -0.17
CA ALA A 190 16.43 -12.29 1.03
C ALA A 190 17.62 -12.47 1.99
N ALA A 191 18.27 -13.64 2.00
CA ALA A 191 19.43 -13.94 2.85
C ALA A 191 20.65 -13.04 2.55
N TRP A 192 20.74 -12.47 1.35
CA TRP A 192 21.79 -11.51 1.00
C TRP A 192 21.70 -10.21 1.79
N TRP A 193 20.52 -9.87 2.31
CA TRP A 193 20.34 -8.64 3.07
C TRP A 193 21.08 -8.63 4.42
N PRO A 194 20.92 -9.63 5.32
CA PRO A 194 21.74 -9.69 6.53
C PRO A 194 23.23 -9.89 6.23
N LEU A 195 23.58 -10.61 5.16
CA LEU A 195 24.98 -10.78 4.77
C LEU A 195 25.66 -9.45 4.39
N THR A 196 24.99 -8.64 3.57
CA THR A 196 25.50 -7.31 3.18
C THR A 196 25.55 -6.36 4.38
N ALA A 197 24.52 -6.37 5.24
CA ALA A 197 24.51 -5.58 6.47
C ALA A 197 25.64 -5.99 7.45
N TYR A 198 25.96 -7.29 7.54
CA TYR A 198 27.07 -7.80 8.32
C TYR A 198 28.41 -7.26 7.82
N PHE A 199 28.73 -7.41 6.53
CA PHE A 199 29.98 -6.90 5.97
C PHE A 199 30.09 -5.38 6.09
N TYR A 200 28.99 -4.65 5.89
CA TYR A 200 28.96 -3.21 6.09
C TYR A 200 29.27 -2.82 7.54
N SER A 201 28.64 -3.48 8.52
CA SER A 201 28.88 -3.24 9.95
C SER A 201 30.32 -3.58 10.33
N HIS A 202 30.84 -4.73 9.86
CA HIS A 202 32.20 -5.17 10.16
C HIS A 202 33.25 -4.20 9.63
N ARG A 203 33.12 -3.73 8.37
CA ARG A 203 34.02 -2.73 7.79
C ARG A 203 34.04 -1.43 8.61
N ARG A 204 32.88 -0.97 9.08
CA ARG A 204 32.76 0.27 9.87
C ARG A 204 33.45 0.17 11.23
N HIS A 205 33.52 -1.02 11.82
CA HIS A 205 34.28 -1.26 13.04
C HIS A 205 35.79 -1.28 12.81
N LEU A 206 36.26 -1.83 11.68
CA LEU A 206 37.69 -1.87 11.34
C LEU A 206 38.26 -0.49 10.95
N SER A 207 37.43 0.44 10.48
CA SER A 207 37.85 1.78 10.04
C SER A 207 37.82 2.85 11.15
N ARG A 208 37.52 2.47 12.40
CA ARG A 208 37.52 3.36 13.58
C ARG A 208 38.73 3.03 14.45
#